data_AF-A0A7M3BMX3-F1
#
_entry.id   AF-A0A7M3BMX3-F1
#
_cell.length_a   1.000
_cell.length_b   1.000
_cell.length_c   1.000
_cell.angle_alpha   90.00
_cell.angle_beta   90.00
_cell.angle_gamma   90.00
#
_symmetry.space_group_name_H-M   'P 1'
#
loop_
_entity.id
_entity.type
_entity.pdbx_description
1 polymer ?
#
loop_
_entity_poly.entity_id
_entity_poly.type
_entity_poly.pdbx_seq_one_letter_code
_entity_poly.pdbx_strand_id
1 'polypeptide(L)'
;MGGGAEFILAINLLVAGLLAAAFMTISFNDVARAPARWLVFGYLLGMAYFAIEFSIPIFDNARPAVVAGFAVFLGATIGFNGGLAHKYGVAPRWAPMLVFLFVATVAVYFVQDLPRQSLARMMAYQLPYAAMQFVGIGIVW
;
A
#
# COMPACT_ATOMS: atom_id res chain seq x y z
N MET A 1 -22.44 -16.61 1.04
CA MET A 1 -22.56 -16.25 -0.38
C MET A 1 -22.54 -14.73 -0.50
N GLY A 2 -21.35 -14.13 -0.62
CA GLY A 2 -21.13 -12.69 -0.70
C GLY A 2 -20.77 -12.23 -2.11
N GLY A 3 -21.65 -12.44 -3.09
CA GLY A 3 -21.29 -12.42 -4.51
C GLY A 3 -20.86 -11.07 -5.11
N GLY A 4 -21.20 -9.92 -4.49
CA GLY A 4 -20.90 -8.60 -5.06
C GLY A 4 -19.50 -8.09 -4.73
N ALA A 5 -19.16 -8.06 -3.44
CA ALA A 5 -17.86 -7.55 -2.97
C ALA A 5 -16.70 -8.44 -3.42
N GLU A 6 -16.85 -9.77 -3.30
CA GLU A 6 -15.84 -10.74 -3.74
C GLU A 6 -15.59 -10.64 -5.25
N PHE A 7 -16.63 -10.42 -6.05
CA PHE A 7 -16.52 -10.26 -7.50
C PHE A 7 -15.78 -8.97 -7.90
N ILE A 8 -16.10 -7.84 -7.26
CA ILE A 8 -15.38 -6.57 -7.48
C ILE A 8 -13.91 -6.70 -7.09
N LEU A 9 -13.64 -7.35 -5.96
CA LEU A 9 -12.28 -7.58 -5.49
C LEU A 9 -11.48 -8.45 -6.48
N ALA A 10 -12.11 -9.50 -7.01
CA ALA A 10 -11.51 -10.38 -8.01
C ALA A 10 -11.17 -9.62 -9.31
N ILE A 11 -12.07 -8.75 -9.78
CA ILE A 11 -11.81 -7.88 -10.94
C ILE A 11 -10.60 -6.98 -10.67
N ASN A 12 -10.58 -6.30 -9.52
CA ASN A 12 -9.48 -5.40 -9.16
C ASN A 12 -8.13 -6.14 -9.08
N LEU A 13 -8.12 -7.35 -8.51
CA LEU A 13 -6.92 -8.19 -8.45
C LEU A 13 -6.44 -8.60 -9.85
N LEU A 14 -7.36 -9.03 -10.73
CA LEU A 14 -7.03 -9.40 -12.11
C LEU A 14 -6.50 -8.22 -12.91
N VAL A 15 -7.15 -7.06 -12.82
CA VAL A 15 -6.71 -5.83 -13.51
C VAL A 15 -5.35 -5.38 -12.99
N ALA A 16 -5.14 -5.37 -11.68
CA ALA A 16 -3.83 -5.06 -11.09
C ALA A 16 -2.75 -6.04 -11.58
N GLY A 17 -3.06 -7.34 -11.67
CA GLY A 17 -2.15 -8.36 -12.18
C GLY A 17 -1.80 -8.19 -13.66
N LEU A 18 -2.79 -7.89 -14.51
CA LEU A 18 -2.57 -7.62 -15.93
C LEU A 18 -1.69 -6.38 -16.15
N LEU A 19 -1.95 -5.32 -15.38
CA LEU A 19 -1.15 -4.10 -15.42
C LEU A 19 0.28 -4.36 -14.92
N ALA A 20 0.44 -5.11 -13.81
CA ALA A 20 1.75 -5.53 -13.33
C ALA A 20 2.53 -6.27 -14.41
N ALA A 21 1.91 -7.25 -15.08
CA ALA A 21 2.52 -8.05 -16.14
C ALA A 21 2.89 -7.20 -17.36
N ALA A 22 2.03 -6.26 -17.76
CA ALA A 22 2.30 -5.34 -18.86
C ALA A 22 3.53 -4.45 -18.55
N PHE A 23 3.56 -3.80 -17.39
CA PHE A 23 4.71 -2.97 -16.99
C PHE A 23 5.98 -3.79 -16.75
N MET A 24 5.85 -5.03 -16.27
CA MET A 24 6.98 -5.95 -16.12
C MET A 24 7.59 -6.29 -17.48
N THR A 25 6.75 -6.59 -18.48
CA THR A 25 7.19 -6.83 -19.87
C THR A 25 7.91 -5.61 -20.45
N ILE A 26 7.41 -4.40 -20.19
CA ILE A 26 8.07 -3.15 -20.60
C ILE A 26 9.42 -2.99 -19.89
N SER A 27 9.51 -3.33 -18.60
CA SER A 27 10.74 -3.19 -17.81
C SER A 27 11.87 -4.11 -18.24
N PHE A 28 11.55 -5.27 -18.84
CA PHE A 28 12.54 -6.22 -19.35
C PHE A 28 13.04 -5.85 -20.76
N ASN A 29 12.19 -5.24 -21.59
CA ASN A 29 12.53 -4.93 -22.98
C ASN A 29 13.30 -3.61 -23.15
N ASP A 30 13.35 -2.74 -22.14
CA ASP A 30 14.02 -1.44 -22.22
C ASP A 30 14.71 -1.09 -20.88
N VAL A 31 16.02 -1.41 -20.80
CA VAL A 31 16.86 -1.28 -19.58
C VAL A 31 16.97 0.17 -19.09
N ALA A 32 16.63 1.15 -19.93
CA ALA A 32 16.71 2.58 -19.64
C ALA A 32 15.55 3.14 -18.81
N ARG A 33 14.50 2.37 -18.48
CA ARG A 33 13.29 2.90 -17.85
C ARG A 33 13.09 2.42 -16.41
N ALA A 34 13.88 2.96 -15.48
CA ALA A 34 13.61 2.87 -14.05
C ALA A 34 12.14 3.19 -13.63
N PRO A 35 11.37 4.06 -14.31
CA PRO A 35 9.95 4.27 -14.00
C PRO A 35 9.06 3.04 -14.16
N ALA A 36 9.38 2.13 -15.09
CA ALA A 36 8.58 0.92 -15.30
C ALA A 36 8.66 -0.03 -14.09
N ARG A 37 9.83 -0.09 -13.43
CA ARG A 37 10.04 -0.91 -12.21
C ARG A 37 9.22 -0.39 -11.03
N TRP A 38 9.08 0.93 -10.91
CA TRP A 38 8.24 1.55 -9.87
C TRP A 38 6.75 1.25 -10.08
N LEU A 39 6.29 1.20 -11.33
CA LEU A 39 4.91 0.81 -11.64
C LEU A 39 4.65 -0.66 -11.30
N VAL A 40 5.55 -1.57 -11.67
CA VAL A 40 5.46 -2.99 -11.30
C VAL A 40 5.36 -3.14 -9.78
N PHE A 41 6.23 -2.46 -9.03
CA PHE A 41 6.22 -2.50 -7.57
C PHE A 41 4.88 -2.02 -6.98
N GLY A 42 4.33 -0.92 -7.50
CA GLY A 42 3.02 -0.42 -7.09
C GLY A 42 1.88 -1.42 -7.34
N TYR A 43 1.84 -2.04 -8.52
CA TYR A 43 0.81 -3.05 -8.81
C TYR A 43 0.95 -4.31 -7.97
N LEU A 44 2.18 -4.77 -7.69
CA LEU A 44 2.41 -5.91 -6.79
C LEU A 44 1.91 -5.63 -5.36
N LEU A 45 2.12 -4.42 -4.85
CA LEU A 45 1.57 -4.02 -3.56
C LEU A 45 0.04 -3.93 -3.58
N GLY A 46 -0.55 -3.46 -4.68
CA GLY A 46 -2.01 -3.49 -4.88
C GLY A 46 -2.56 -4.93 -4.89
N MET A 47 -1.89 -5.85 -5.57
CA MET A 47 -2.26 -7.27 -5.55
C MET A 47 -2.17 -7.88 -4.15
N ALA A 48 -1.09 -7.58 -3.41
CA ALA A 48 -0.95 -8.03 -2.03
C ALA A 48 -2.08 -7.51 -1.13
N TYR A 49 -2.48 -6.25 -1.30
CA TYR A 49 -3.61 -5.66 -0.58
C TYR A 49 -4.92 -6.39 -0.88
N PHE A 50 -5.25 -6.63 -2.16
CA PHE A 50 -6.46 -7.37 -2.52
C PHE A 50 -6.44 -8.82 -2.03
N ALA A 51 -5.28 -9.49 -2.06
CA ALA A 51 -5.15 -10.83 -1.49
C ALA A 51 -5.42 -10.87 0.02
N ILE A 52 -4.95 -9.85 0.76
CA ILE A 52 -5.24 -9.71 2.18
C ILE A 52 -6.73 -9.49 2.41
N GLU A 53 -7.36 -8.60 1.64
CA GLU A 53 -8.79 -8.32 1.76
C GLU A 53 -9.64 -9.56 1.46
N PHE A 54 -9.27 -10.34 0.45
CA PHE A 54 -9.91 -11.62 0.12
C PHE A 54 -9.78 -12.65 1.24
N SER A 55 -8.69 -12.59 2.00
CA SER A 55 -8.44 -13.51 3.12
C SER A 55 -9.19 -13.15 4.41
N ILE A 56 -9.71 -11.92 4.56
CA ILE A 56 -10.41 -11.47 5.78
C ILE A 56 -11.50 -12.44 6.24
N PRO A 57 -12.40 -12.96 5.38
CA PRO A 57 -13.46 -13.87 5.79
C PRO A 57 -12.97 -15.22 6.34
N ILE A 58 -11.70 -15.57 6.11
CA ILE A 58 -11.08 -16.83 6.53
C ILE A 58 -10.63 -16.75 8.00
N PHE A 59 -10.41 -15.55 8.55
CA PHE A 59 -9.89 -15.37 9.90
C PHE A 59 -11.00 -15.16 10.94
N ASP A 60 -10.99 -15.99 11.99
CA ASP A 60 -11.86 -15.80 13.17
C ASP A 60 -11.61 -14.45 13.86
N ASN A 61 -10.35 -13.98 13.83
CA ASN A 61 -9.96 -12.65 14.28
C ASN A 61 -9.43 -11.85 13.09
N ALA A 62 -10.22 -10.91 12.58
CA ALA A 62 -9.84 -10.08 11.42
C ALA A 62 -8.69 -9.08 11.69
N ARG A 63 -8.23 -8.92 12.94
CA ARG A 63 -7.19 -7.95 13.31
C ARG A 63 -5.89 -8.09 12.49
N PRO A 64 -5.29 -9.29 12.34
CA PRO A 64 -4.05 -9.44 11.58
C PRO A 64 -4.24 -9.06 10.10
N ALA A 65 -5.37 -9.43 9.50
CA ALA A 65 -5.67 -9.08 8.11
C ALA A 65 -5.85 -7.56 7.93
N VAL A 66 -6.54 -6.88 8.84
CA VAL A 66 -6.69 -5.41 8.79
C VAL A 66 -5.34 -4.70 8.95
N VAL A 67 -4.51 -5.14 9.88
CA VAL A 67 -3.18 -4.54 10.12
C VAL A 67 -2.23 -4.82 8.96
N ALA A 68 -2.30 -6.01 8.36
CA ALA A 68 -1.55 -6.34 7.16
C ALA A 68 -1.99 -5.46 5.98
N GLY A 69 -3.30 -5.29 5.77
CA GLY A 69 -3.84 -4.42 4.73
C GLY A 69 -3.37 -2.97 4.90
N PHE A 70 -3.39 -2.48 6.15
CA PHE A 70 -2.82 -1.17 6.49
C PHE A 70 -1.34 -1.05 6.13
N ALA A 71 -0.53 -2.02 6.55
CA ALA A 71 0.91 -2.01 6.31
C ALA A 71 1.25 -2.08 4.81
N VAL A 72 0.52 -2.89 4.04
CA VAL A 72 0.70 -2.97 2.59
C VAL A 72 0.33 -1.67 1.91
N PHE A 73 -0.79 -1.06 2.27
CA PHE A 73 -1.20 0.22 1.67
C PHE A 73 -0.26 1.37 2.05
N LEU A 74 0.19 1.43 3.31
CA LEU A 74 1.20 2.40 3.74
C LEU A 74 2.56 2.16 3.06
N GLY A 75 2.94 0.89 2.88
CA GLY A 75 4.11 0.51 2.09
C GLY A 75 3.98 0.95 0.63
N ALA A 76 2.78 0.92 0.06
CA ALA A 76 2.51 1.38 -1.30
C ALA A 76 2.70 2.89 -1.44
N THR A 77 2.23 3.68 -0.47
CA THR A 77 2.46 5.15 -0.49
C THR A 77 3.94 5.50 -0.31
N ILE A 78 4.69 4.73 0.50
CA ILE A 78 6.15 4.88 0.63
C ILE A 78 6.86 4.50 -0.68
N GLY A 79 6.46 3.40 -1.32
CA GLY A 79 6.97 2.99 -2.63
C GLY A 79 6.70 4.05 -3.70
N PHE A 80 5.51 4.65 -3.68
CA PHE A 80 5.16 5.77 -4.54
C PHE A 80 6.07 6.98 -4.30
N ASN A 81 6.32 7.37 -3.05
CA ASN A 81 7.27 8.44 -2.71
C ASN A 81 8.69 8.13 -3.18
N GLY A 82 9.14 6.88 -3.08
CA GLY A 82 10.42 6.43 -3.63
C GLY A 82 10.51 6.60 -5.15
N GLY A 83 9.46 6.21 -5.88
CA GLY A 83 9.35 6.41 -7.32
C GLY A 83 9.30 7.89 -7.71
N LEU A 84 8.61 8.71 -6.91
CA LEU A 84 8.56 10.16 -7.08
C LEU A 84 9.94 10.79 -6.90
N ALA A 85 10.64 10.44 -5.82
CA ALA A 85 11.99 10.93 -5.54
C ALA A 85 12.95 10.56 -6.67
N HIS A 86 12.87 9.33 -7.19
CA HIS A 86 13.65 8.90 -8.34
C HIS A 86 13.34 9.70 -9.61
N LYS A 87 12.05 9.99 -9.87
CA LYS A 87 11.61 10.79 -11.03
C LYS A 87 12.11 12.24 -10.96
N TYR A 88 12.12 12.83 -9.77
CA TYR A 88 12.56 14.22 -9.55
C TYR A 88 14.06 14.34 -9.21
N GLY A 89 14.81 13.24 -9.20
CA GLY A 89 16.26 13.25 -8.91
C GLY A 89 16.62 13.57 -7.46
N VAL A 90 15.66 13.45 -6.53
CA VAL A 90 15.83 13.68 -5.10
C VAL A 90 16.24 12.36 -4.42
N ALA A 91 17.17 12.41 -3.48
CA ALA A 91 17.57 11.21 -2.72
C ALA A 91 16.44 10.76 -1.76
N PRO A 92 15.81 9.59 -1.98
CA PRO A 92 14.74 9.11 -1.11
C PRO A 92 15.28 8.78 0.29
N ARG A 93 14.67 9.38 1.32
CA ARG A 93 14.97 9.09 2.73
C ARG A 93 14.20 7.85 3.19
N TRP A 94 14.65 6.66 2.77
CA TRP A 94 13.98 5.38 3.07
C TRP A 94 13.89 5.06 4.56
N ALA A 95 14.99 5.23 5.30
CA ALA A 95 15.06 4.85 6.71
C ALA A 95 13.93 5.45 7.57
N PRO A 96 13.68 6.78 7.57
CA PRO A 96 12.57 7.33 8.35
C PRO A 96 11.20 6.87 7.86
N MET A 97 11.00 6.65 6.56
CA MET A 97 9.72 6.15 6.04
C MET A 97 9.45 4.70 6.48
N LEU A 98 10.47 3.84 6.47
CA LEU A 98 10.35 2.44 6.91
C LEU A 98 10.20 2.31 8.43
N VAL A 99 10.91 3.15 9.20
CA VAL A 99 10.70 3.23 10.65
C VAL A 99 9.28 3.72 10.95
N PHE A 100 8.80 4.73 10.22
CA PHE A 100 7.45 5.24 10.35
C PHE A 100 6.40 4.17 10.02
N LEU A 101 6.60 3.42 8.94
CA LEU A 101 5.76 2.26 8.59
C LEU A 101 5.66 1.30 9.77
N PHE A 102 6.79 0.85 10.31
CA PHE A 102 6.81 -0.09 11.43
C PHE A 102 6.07 0.46 12.66
N VAL A 103 6.40 1.69 13.09
CA VAL A 103 5.79 2.32 14.26
C VAL A 103 4.28 2.50 14.06
N ALA A 104 3.85 2.97 12.90
CA ALA A 104 2.44 3.17 12.58
C ALA A 104 1.68 1.83 12.54
N THR A 105 2.27 0.78 11.95
CA THR A 105 1.66 -0.56 11.93
C THR A 105 1.47 -1.12 13.33
N VAL A 106 2.47 -0.96 14.21
CA VAL A 106 2.38 -1.38 15.62
C VAL A 106 1.30 -0.58 16.35
N ALA A 107 1.24 0.74 16.17
CA ALA A 107 0.20 1.58 16.77
C ALA A 107 -1.20 1.17 16.30
N VAL A 108 -1.38 0.92 15.00
CA VAL A 108 -2.67 0.49 14.43
C VAL A 108 -3.09 -0.87 14.96
N TYR A 109 -2.16 -1.78 15.24
CA TYR A 109 -2.45 -3.08 15.87
C TYR A 109 -3.08 -2.90 17.25
N PHE A 110 -2.49 -2.09 18.13
CA PHE A 110 -3.01 -1.85 19.48
C PHE A 110 -4.32 -1.09 19.49
N VAL A 111 -4.53 -0.21 18.51
CA VAL A 111 -5.75 0.60 18.41
C VAL A 111 -6.94 -0.21 17.86
N GLN A 112 -6.73 -1.44 17.36
CA GLN A 112 -7.84 -2.29 16.90
C GLN A 112 -8.83 -2.69 18.02
N ASP A 113 -8.41 -2.67 19.29
CA ASP A 113 -9.27 -2.93 20.45
C ASP A 113 -10.32 -1.85 20.66
N LEU A 114 -10.09 -0.63 20.16
CA LEU A 114 -11.04 0.47 20.29
C LEU A 114 -12.27 0.25 19.38
N PRO A 115 -13.43 0.81 19.77
CA PRO A 115 -14.63 0.78 18.94
C PRO A 115 -14.35 1.27 17.52
N ARG A 116 -14.94 0.63 16.50
CA ARG A 116 -14.76 1.04 15.09
C ARG A 116 -15.15 2.50 14.84
N GLN A 117 -16.12 3.02 15.60
CA GLN A 117 -16.59 4.41 15.51
C GLN A 117 -15.71 5.40 16.30
N SER A 118 -14.68 4.92 16.99
CA SER A 118 -13.78 5.77 17.76
C SER A 118 -12.96 6.65 16.82
N LEU A 119 -13.03 7.96 17.04
CA LEU A 119 -12.21 8.93 16.33
C LEU A 119 -10.72 8.59 16.46
N ALA A 120 -10.28 8.14 17.63
CA ALA A 120 -8.89 7.75 17.87
C ALA A 120 -8.44 6.62 16.94
N ARG A 121 -9.30 5.62 16.71
CA ARG A 121 -9.03 4.52 15.77
C ARG A 121 -9.01 4.97 14.33
N MET A 122 -9.95 5.82 13.94
CA MET A 122 -9.98 6.36 12.58
C MET A 122 -8.75 7.22 12.30
N MET A 123 -8.35 8.08 13.24
CA MET A 123 -7.18 8.94 13.09
C MET A 123 -5.88 8.14 13.09
N ALA A 124 -5.72 7.16 13.98
CA ALA A 124 -4.56 6.27 13.97
C ALA A 124 -4.39 5.53 12.63
N TYR A 125 -5.50 5.23 11.95
CA TYR A 125 -5.50 4.58 10.64
C TYR A 125 -5.24 5.56 9.49
N GLN A 126 -5.82 6.77 9.52
CA GLN A 126 -5.79 7.71 8.39
C GLN A 126 -4.57 8.65 8.39
N LEU A 127 -4.14 9.12 9.57
CA LEU A 127 -3.02 10.07 9.69
C LEU A 127 -1.70 9.54 9.10
N PRO A 128 -1.35 8.24 9.23
CA PRO A 128 -0.14 7.72 8.61
C PRO A 128 -0.14 7.85 7.09
N TYR A 129 -1.28 7.63 6.44
CA TYR A 129 -1.39 7.83 5.00
C TYR A 129 -1.25 9.29 4.63
N ALA A 130 -1.93 10.19 5.36
CA ALA A 130 -1.82 11.63 5.14
C ALA A 130 -0.35 12.10 5.26
N ALA A 131 0.36 11.65 6.30
CA ALA A 131 1.78 11.97 6.50
C ALA A 131 2.64 11.55 5.30
N MET A 132 2.42 10.36 4.75
CA MET A 132 3.14 9.93 3.55
C MET A 132 2.77 10.72 2.30
N GLN A 133 1.54 11.21 2.17
CA GLN A 133 1.17 12.12 1.08
C GLN A 133 1.89 13.48 1.21
N PHE A 134 2.02 14.03 2.42
CA PHE A 134 2.79 15.26 2.65
C PHE A 134 4.28 15.09 2.35
N VAL A 135 4.86 13.93 2.65
CA VAL A 135 6.23 13.60 2.21
C VAL A 135 6.33 13.63 0.69
N GLY A 136 5.33 13.11 -0.03
CA GLY A 136 5.25 13.21 -1.49
C GLY A 136 5.26 14.65 -1.99
N ILE A 137 4.49 15.55 -1.34
CA ILE A 137 4.49 16.99 -1.68
C ILE A 137 5.90 17.59 -1.52
N GLY A 138 6.58 17.30 -0.42
CA GLY A 138 7.94 17.79 -0.16
C GLY A 138 9.03 17.18 -1.05
N ILE A 139 8.71 16.19 -1.88
CA ILE A 139 9.62 15.66 -2.91
C ILE A 139 9.45 16.40 -4.25
N VAL A 140 8.26 16.96 -4.51
CA VAL A 140 7.92 17.64 -5.77
C VAL A 140 8.28 19.12 -5.74
N TRP A 141 8.16 19.75 -4.56
CA TRP A 141 8.51 21.14 -4.30
C TRP A 141 9.95 21.29 -3.82
#